data_AF-A0A4R3U4D5-F1
#
_entry.id   AF-A0A4R3U4D5-F1
#
_cell.length_a   1.000
_cell.length_b   1.000
_cell.length_c   1.000
_cell.angle_alpha   90.00
_cell.angle_beta   90.00
_cell.angle_gamma   90.00
#
_symmetry.space_group_name_H-M   'P 1'
#
loop_
_entity.id
_entity.type
_entity.pdbx_description
1 polymer ?
#
loop_
_entity_poly.entity_id
_entity_poly.type
_entity_poly.pdbx_seq_one_letter_code
_entity_poly.pdbx_strand_id
1 'polypeptide(L)'
;MDREPQPTFASLEEEEAALRARLEKIAQFKALAHELKIPLAAVGITTGSPVIGNPSLTINSSPKHCFDGTIAGLVKCYRADERSPYFKLKHKVRNGYDGNLNKIVSDFGHYEVEGLTADRIMGFYHQWAEGGKIAMGHALAAKLRLLSGFGATTLGDARCIPFAHIMRTLRFPAAQARLVPMTADYATAVRRKAHEIGWPSIALAQAIQFELKLRQVDVIGEWIPLSDPTPSTIVWGNEKWVRGLRWSDVDDKLILRFTTVDKVKRKIPHEVDLTKLPMVLEELEKLPAMPTSGPMIICEANDRPYSGNEFRRKWRLVANKAGLPDNIRNADNIRAEARPSQEALVLPWQNKTAG
;
A
#
# COMPACT_ATOMS: atom_id res chain seq x y z
N MET A 1 -43.76 12.43 -6.99
CA MET A 1 -43.48 12.42 -5.54
C MET A 1 -43.41 10.95 -5.14
N ASP A 2 -42.25 10.34 -5.32
CA ASP A 2 -42.04 8.93 -4.98
C ASP A 2 -40.97 8.86 -3.89
N ARG A 3 -41.35 8.24 -2.78
CA ARG A 3 -40.61 8.18 -1.52
C ARG A 3 -39.33 7.37 -1.66
N GLU A 4 -38.23 7.90 -1.12
CA GLU A 4 -36.97 7.20 -0.92
C GLU A 4 -37.19 5.89 -0.12
N PRO A 5 -36.46 4.80 -0.43
CA PRO A 5 -36.50 3.59 0.36
C PRO A 5 -35.81 3.84 1.71
N GLN A 6 -36.61 3.92 2.77
CA GLN A 6 -36.13 3.97 4.15
C GLN A 6 -35.33 2.70 4.49
N PRO A 7 -34.22 2.81 5.23
CA PRO A 7 -33.51 1.64 5.74
C PRO A 7 -34.46 0.85 6.65
N THR A 8 -34.68 -0.41 6.32
CA THR A 8 -35.52 -1.31 7.11
C THR A 8 -34.90 -1.52 8.48
N PHE A 9 -35.69 -1.36 9.55
CA PHE A 9 -35.28 -1.53 10.97
C PHE A 9 -34.42 -2.77 11.24
N ALA A 10 -34.65 -3.87 10.51
CA ALA A 10 -33.88 -5.11 10.59
C ALA A 10 -32.36 -4.92 10.35
N SER A 11 -31.94 -4.00 9.48
CA SER A 11 -30.50 -3.81 9.19
C SER A 11 -29.75 -3.03 10.29
N LEU A 12 -30.46 -2.19 11.05
CA LEU A 12 -29.88 -1.44 12.17
C LEU A 12 -29.76 -2.32 13.42
N GLU A 13 -30.73 -3.20 13.65
CA GLU A 13 -30.70 -4.17 14.75
C GLU A 13 -29.57 -5.19 14.58
N GLU A 14 -29.31 -5.65 13.35
CA GLU A 14 -28.18 -6.52 13.03
C GLU A 14 -26.82 -5.83 13.27
N GLU A 15 -26.70 -4.54 12.93
CA GLU A 15 -25.48 -3.77 13.13
C GLU A 15 -25.22 -3.47 14.61
N GLU A 16 -26.27 -3.16 15.37
CA GLU A 16 -26.19 -2.94 16.81
C GLU A 16 -25.84 -4.25 17.55
N ALA A 17 -26.39 -5.38 17.14
CA ALA A 17 -26.03 -6.70 17.67
C ALA A 17 -24.56 -7.04 17.42
N ALA A 18 -24.04 -6.73 16.21
CA ALA A 18 -22.64 -6.93 15.88
C ALA A 18 -21.69 -6.04 16.71
N LEU A 19 -22.07 -4.79 16.97
CA LEU A 19 -21.30 -3.87 17.82
C LEU A 19 -21.28 -4.32 19.29
N ARG A 20 -22.42 -4.76 19.83
CA ARG A 20 -22.50 -5.30 21.20
C ARG A 20 -21.63 -6.55 21.37
N ALA A 21 -21.70 -7.49 20.41
CA ALA A 21 -20.84 -8.68 20.43
C ALA A 21 -19.34 -8.35 20.38
N ARG A 22 -18.96 -7.26 19.69
CA ARG A 22 -17.56 -6.80 19.62
C ARG A 22 -17.10 -6.15 20.92
N LEU A 23 -17.95 -5.35 21.56
CA LEU A 23 -17.67 -4.74 22.87
C LEU A 23 -17.54 -5.80 23.97
N GLU A 24 -18.38 -6.83 23.92
CA GLU A 24 -18.34 -7.95 24.86
C GLU A 24 -17.02 -8.75 24.73
N LYS A 25 -16.55 -9.01 23.51
CA LYS A 25 -15.22 -9.60 23.27
C LYS A 25 -14.08 -8.75 23.81
N ILE A 26 -14.18 -7.42 23.71
CA ILE A 26 -13.17 -6.50 24.27
C ILE A 26 -13.21 -6.54 25.80
N ALA A 27 -14.39 -6.63 26.40
CA ALA A 27 -14.54 -6.76 27.85
C ALA A 27 -13.97 -8.10 28.36
N GLN A 28 -14.28 -9.21 27.68
CA GLN A 28 -13.71 -10.53 27.97
C GLN A 28 -12.18 -10.54 27.88
N PHE A 29 -11.61 -9.89 26.86
CA PHE A 29 -10.16 -9.77 26.71
C PHE A 29 -9.52 -8.97 27.84
N LYS A 30 -10.15 -7.88 28.28
CA LYS A 30 -9.69 -7.08 29.43
C LYS A 30 -9.76 -7.85 30.74
N ALA A 31 -10.83 -8.62 30.96
CA ALA A 31 -10.98 -9.47 32.13
C ALA A 31 -9.90 -10.57 32.17
N LEU A 32 -9.66 -11.24 31.03
CA LEU A 32 -8.61 -12.25 30.90
C LEU A 32 -7.20 -11.66 31.11
N ALA A 33 -6.93 -10.48 30.58
CA ALA A 33 -5.65 -9.80 30.78
C ALA A 33 -5.41 -9.42 32.26
N HIS A 34 -6.47 -9.04 32.98
CA HIS A 34 -6.41 -8.79 34.42
C HIS A 34 -6.17 -10.08 35.23
N GLU A 35 -6.86 -11.17 34.88
CA GLU A 35 -6.66 -12.50 35.50
C GLU A 35 -5.24 -13.02 35.31
N LEU A 36 -4.67 -12.82 34.12
CA LEU A 36 -3.31 -13.24 33.78
C LEU A 36 -2.21 -12.27 34.24
N LYS A 37 -2.57 -11.20 34.98
CA LYS A 37 -1.64 -10.15 35.46
C LYS A 37 -0.79 -9.54 34.33
N ILE A 38 -1.32 -9.43 33.11
CA ILE A 38 -0.63 -8.83 31.97
C ILE A 38 -0.83 -7.31 32.01
N PRO A 39 0.21 -6.49 32.19
CA PRO A 39 0.06 -5.04 32.26
C PRO A 39 -0.31 -4.47 30.89
N LEU A 40 -1.55 -4.00 30.75
CA LEU A 40 -2.01 -3.18 29.62
C LEU A 40 -1.58 -1.72 29.82
N ALA A 41 -0.28 -1.43 29.65
CA ALA A 41 0.23 -0.06 29.72
C ALA A 41 0.09 0.66 28.37
N ALA A 42 -0.54 1.84 28.40
CA ALA A 42 -0.49 2.83 27.33
C ALA A 42 0.91 3.45 27.26
N VAL A 43 1.52 3.48 26.08
CA VAL A 43 2.86 4.05 25.85
C VAL A 43 2.80 5.57 25.99
N GLY A 44 3.25 6.08 27.14
CA GLY A 44 3.51 7.49 27.41
C GLY A 44 4.99 7.72 27.67
N ILE A 45 5.58 8.66 26.94
CA ILE A 45 6.98 9.08 26.98
C ILE A 45 7.24 9.81 28.31
N THR A 46 8.25 9.38 29.08
CA THR A 46 8.76 10.15 30.23
C THR A 46 10.21 10.56 30.01
N THR A 47 10.43 11.86 30.12
CA THR A 47 11.69 12.61 30.08
C THR A 47 12.47 12.43 31.38
N GLY A 48 13.80 12.31 31.27
CA GLY A 48 14.73 12.34 32.42
C GLY A 48 16.12 12.79 31.97
N SER A 49 16.59 13.92 32.50
CA SER A 49 17.89 14.56 32.26
C SER A 49 18.96 14.09 33.29
N PRO A 50 20.24 14.48 33.16
CA PRO A 50 21.38 13.57 33.20
C PRO A 50 22.05 13.44 34.58
N VAL A 51 22.67 12.28 34.82
CA VAL A 51 23.62 12.09 35.92
C VAL A 51 25.03 12.01 35.33
N ILE A 52 25.87 12.95 35.75
CA ILE A 52 27.29 13.03 35.47
C ILE A 52 28.01 11.97 36.31
N GLY A 53 28.76 11.09 35.65
CA GLY A 53 29.69 10.17 36.27
C GLY A 53 30.51 9.46 35.20
N ASN A 54 31.80 9.74 35.13
CA ASN A 54 32.75 9.03 34.26
C ASN A 54 32.75 7.53 34.60
N PRO A 55 32.84 6.66 33.57
CA PRO A 55 33.79 5.57 33.70
C PRO A 55 34.64 5.37 32.43
N SER A 56 35.92 5.15 32.71
CA SER A 56 36.90 4.29 32.05
C SER A 56 36.62 3.81 30.63
N LEU A 57 37.61 4.07 29.76
CA LEU A 57 37.79 3.48 28.44
C LEU A 57 37.83 1.95 28.50
N THR A 58 36.66 1.31 28.47
CA THR A 58 36.52 -0.08 28.03
C THR A 58 36.35 -0.09 26.52
N ILE A 59 37.26 -0.79 25.84
CA ILE A 59 37.16 -1.13 24.43
C ILE A 59 35.82 -1.85 24.24
N ASN A 60 34.83 -1.17 23.64
CA ASN A 60 33.53 -1.74 23.34
C ASN A 60 33.72 -2.88 22.33
N SER A 61 33.76 -4.11 22.83
CA SER A 61 33.33 -5.27 22.04
C SER A 61 31.91 -4.96 21.57
N SER A 62 31.70 -4.92 20.25
CA SER A 62 30.39 -4.76 19.62
C SER A 62 29.33 -5.60 20.35
N PRO A 63 28.10 -5.09 20.55
CA PRO A 63 27.07 -5.85 21.24
C PRO A 63 26.91 -7.20 20.52
N LYS A 64 27.18 -8.31 21.23
CA LYS A 64 26.93 -9.67 20.75
C LYS A 64 25.50 -9.70 20.23
N HIS A 65 25.32 -9.69 18.91
CA HIS A 65 24.00 -9.80 18.32
C HIS A 65 23.38 -11.11 18.84
N CYS A 66 22.17 -11.03 19.41
CA CYS A 66 21.37 -12.15 19.87
C CYS A 66 20.82 -12.96 18.66
N PHE A 67 21.72 -13.32 17.75
CA PHE A 67 21.43 -14.14 16.59
C PHE A 67 21.67 -15.60 16.99
N ASP A 68 20.57 -16.34 17.12
CA ASP A 68 20.55 -17.74 17.55
C ASP A 68 21.01 -18.73 16.46
N GLY A 69 21.28 -18.26 15.23
CA GLY A 69 21.68 -19.08 14.11
C GLY A 69 20.52 -19.54 13.22
N THR A 70 19.27 -19.24 13.60
CA THR A 70 18.07 -19.63 12.85
C THR A 70 17.60 -18.55 11.88
N ILE A 71 16.82 -18.92 10.87
CA ILE A 71 16.21 -17.92 9.97
C ILE A 71 15.29 -16.97 10.74
N ALA A 72 14.55 -17.46 11.74
CA ALA A 72 13.72 -16.61 12.59
C ALA A 72 14.56 -15.59 13.38
N GLY A 73 15.67 -16.01 13.96
CA GLY A 73 16.63 -15.12 14.62
C GLY A 73 17.21 -14.08 13.66
N LEU A 74 17.53 -14.47 12.43
CA LEU A 74 18.03 -13.54 11.41
C LEU A 74 16.99 -12.46 11.05
N VAL A 75 15.72 -12.84 10.90
CA VAL A 75 14.62 -11.89 10.67
C VAL A 75 14.43 -10.96 11.86
N LYS A 76 14.53 -11.47 13.09
CA LYS A 76 14.45 -10.67 14.33
C LYS A 76 15.58 -9.63 14.34
N CYS A 77 16.82 -10.03 14.07
CA CYS A 77 17.95 -9.11 13.97
C CYS A 77 17.74 -8.07 12.86
N TYR A 78 17.25 -8.49 11.69
CA TYR A 78 16.99 -7.59 10.56
C TYR A 78 15.97 -6.48 10.87
N ARG A 79 15.00 -6.76 11.74
CA ARG A 79 13.98 -5.80 12.17
C ARG A 79 14.44 -4.88 13.31
N ALA A 80 15.39 -5.33 14.12
CA ALA A 80 15.83 -4.62 15.32
C ALA A 80 17.11 -3.79 15.11
N ASP A 81 17.97 -4.18 14.18
CA ASP A 81 19.25 -3.49 13.95
C ASP A 81 19.05 -2.21 13.13
N GLU A 82 19.37 -1.05 13.68
CA GLU A 82 19.21 0.26 13.03
C GLU A 82 19.99 0.41 11.72
N ARG A 83 21.08 -0.36 11.54
CA ARG A 83 21.86 -0.38 10.30
C ARG A 83 21.12 -1.11 9.18
N SER A 84 20.11 -1.90 9.52
CA SER A 84 19.27 -2.59 8.55
C SER A 84 18.58 -1.60 7.61
N PRO A 85 18.56 -1.89 6.29
CA PRO A 85 17.77 -1.13 5.32
C PRO A 85 16.28 -1.02 5.68
N TYR A 86 15.77 -1.90 6.56
CA TYR A 86 14.40 -1.92 7.05
C TYR A 86 13.92 -0.55 7.59
N PHE A 87 14.79 0.16 8.32
CA PHE A 87 14.47 1.46 8.92
C PHE A 87 14.37 2.58 7.88
N LYS A 88 15.01 2.42 6.72
CA LYS A 88 15.00 3.38 5.61
C LYS A 88 13.80 3.19 4.67
N LEU A 89 12.98 2.15 4.88
CA LEU A 89 11.81 1.86 4.05
C LEU A 89 10.65 2.80 4.38
N LYS A 90 9.92 3.23 3.34
CA LYS A 90 8.59 3.85 3.50
C LYS A 90 7.64 2.87 4.19
N HIS A 91 6.71 3.39 4.99
CA HIS A 91 5.74 2.60 5.75
C HIS A 91 5.07 1.48 4.92
N LYS A 92 4.50 1.82 3.76
CA LYS A 92 3.84 0.84 2.88
C LYS A 92 4.77 -0.26 2.36
N VAL A 93 6.03 0.09 2.10
CA VAL A 93 7.05 -0.89 1.68
C VAL A 93 7.43 -1.79 2.84
N ARG A 94 7.56 -1.22 4.04
CA ARG A 94 7.82 -1.96 5.29
C ARG A 94 6.72 -2.99 5.56
N ASN A 95 5.45 -2.62 5.48
CA ASN A 95 4.32 -3.56 5.67
C ASN A 95 4.37 -4.74 4.68
N GLY A 96 4.72 -4.47 3.42
CA GLY A 96 4.93 -5.53 2.43
C GLY A 96 6.14 -6.43 2.73
N TYR A 97 7.22 -5.86 3.26
CA TYR A 97 8.35 -6.64 3.76
C TYR A 97 7.92 -7.52 4.92
N ASP A 98 7.18 -6.99 5.89
CA ASP A 98 6.76 -7.73 7.07
C ASP A 98 5.86 -8.91 6.75
N GLY A 99 4.92 -8.77 5.80
CA GLY A 99 4.12 -9.88 5.32
C GLY A 99 4.98 -11.02 4.78
N ASN A 100 5.97 -10.70 3.94
CA ASN A 100 6.88 -11.70 3.37
C ASN A 100 7.81 -12.31 4.44
N LEU A 101 8.35 -11.49 5.34
CA LEU A 101 9.22 -11.95 6.42
C LEU A 101 8.46 -12.86 7.40
N ASN A 102 7.22 -12.51 7.76
CA ASN A 102 6.37 -13.35 8.60
C ASN A 102 6.06 -14.69 7.94
N LYS A 103 5.82 -14.70 6.61
CA LYS A 103 5.67 -15.94 5.86
C LYS A 103 6.95 -16.79 5.89
N ILE A 104 8.12 -16.18 5.70
CA ILE A 104 9.41 -16.89 5.81
C ILE A 104 9.60 -17.48 7.21
N VAL A 105 9.28 -16.72 8.26
CA VAL A 105 9.38 -17.22 9.64
C VAL A 105 8.41 -18.39 9.88
N SER A 106 7.16 -18.27 9.40
CA SER A 106 6.16 -19.33 9.53
C SER A 106 6.57 -20.62 8.80
N ASP A 107 7.05 -20.50 7.57
CA ASP A 107 7.35 -21.66 6.72
C ASP A 107 8.74 -22.25 7.02
N PHE A 108 9.70 -21.41 7.40
CA PHE A 108 11.13 -21.73 7.39
C PHE A 108 11.94 -21.20 8.58
N GLY A 109 11.30 -20.55 9.54
CA GLY A 109 12.00 -19.85 10.62
C GLY A 109 12.87 -20.73 11.52
N HIS A 110 12.49 -21.99 11.72
CA HIS A 110 13.17 -22.91 12.63
C HIS A 110 14.47 -23.51 12.08
N TYR A 111 14.75 -23.35 10.78
CA TYR A 111 15.96 -23.91 10.19
C TYR A 111 17.19 -23.07 10.54
N GLU A 112 18.28 -23.77 10.85
CA GLU A 112 19.60 -23.17 11.04
C GLU A 112 20.20 -22.74 9.70
N VAL A 113 20.81 -21.56 9.70
CA VAL A 113 21.39 -20.95 8.49
C VAL A 113 22.56 -21.76 7.94
N GLU A 114 23.34 -22.42 8.80
CA GLU A 114 24.47 -23.27 8.38
C GLU A 114 24.02 -24.54 7.67
N GLY A 115 22.87 -25.09 8.05
CA GLY A 115 22.30 -26.31 7.47
C GLY A 115 21.54 -26.09 6.17
N LEU A 116 21.66 -24.92 5.54
CA LEU A 116 20.95 -24.57 4.31
C LEU A 116 21.73 -24.95 3.07
N THR A 117 21.23 -25.95 2.35
CA THR A 117 21.75 -26.35 1.05
C THR A 117 20.96 -25.68 -0.09
N ALA A 118 21.57 -25.65 -1.28
CA ALA A 118 20.92 -25.16 -2.50
C ALA A 118 19.61 -25.89 -2.79
N ASP A 119 19.60 -27.23 -2.70
CA ASP A 119 18.43 -28.06 -2.94
C ASP A 119 17.29 -27.75 -1.98
N ARG A 120 17.63 -27.56 -0.70
CA ARG A 120 16.65 -27.22 0.33
C ARG A 120 16.00 -25.86 0.03
N ILE A 121 16.81 -24.85 -0.31
CA ILE A 121 16.31 -23.52 -0.68
C ILE A 121 15.41 -23.58 -1.92
N MET A 122 15.80 -24.37 -2.93
CA MET A 122 14.98 -24.57 -4.13
C MET A 122 13.66 -25.29 -3.81
N GLY A 123 13.67 -26.25 -2.88
CA GLY A 123 12.47 -26.90 -2.36
C GLY A 123 11.44 -25.89 -1.83
N PHE A 124 11.85 -24.93 -0.99
CA PHE A 124 10.93 -23.89 -0.51
C PHE A 124 10.48 -22.95 -1.61
N TYR A 125 11.37 -22.59 -2.53
CA TYR A 125 10.97 -21.79 -3.68
C TYR A 125 9.86 -22.49 -4.46
N HIS A 126 9.98 -23.80 -4.73
CA HIS A 126 8.96 -24.57 -5.42
C HIS A 126 7.64 -24.63 -4.63
N GLN A 127 7.70 -24.83 -3.31
CA GLN A 127 6.53 -24.79 -2.44
C GLN A 127 5.82 -23.42 -2.48
N TRP A 128 6.57 -22.32 -2.47
CA TRP A 128 6.00 -20.98 -2.56
C TRP A 128 5.47 -20.62 -3.95
N ALA A 129 6.06 -21.21 -4.98
CA ALA A 129 5.67 -21.04 -6.37
C ALA A 129 4.52 -21.97 -6.81
N GLU A 130 4.12 -22.91 -5.95
CA GLU A 130 3.08 -23.90 -6.22
C GLU A 130 1.75 -23.24 -6.64
N GLY A 131 1.04 -23.89 -7.57
CA GLY A 131 -0.20 -23.35 -8.14
C GLY A 131 0.03 -22.09 -9.00
N GLY A 132 1.21 -21.95 -9.62
CA GLY A 132 1.54 -20.84 -10.50
C GLY A 132 1.91 -19.53 -9.78
N LYS A 133 2.17 -19.58 -8.47
CA LYS A 133 2.50 -18.41 -7.62
C LYS A 133 3.97 -17.98 -7.75
N ILE A 134 4.51 -18.02 -8.96
CA ILE A 134 5.92 -17.73 -9.29
C ILE A 134 6.34 -16.35 -8.76
N ALA A 135 5.48 -15.34 -8.86
CA ALA A 135 5.75 -14.00 -8.34
C ALA A 135 5.93 -13.98 -6.81
N MET A 136 5.16 -14.79 -6.07
CA MET A 136 5.30 -14.92 -4.61
C MET A 136 6.60 -15.64 -4.26
N GLY A 137 6.87 -16.79 -4.89
CA GLY A 137 8.11 -17.54 -4.69
C GLY A 137 9.35 -16.66 -4.95
N HIS A 138 9.34 -15.89 -6.05
CA HIS A 138 10.41 -14.96 -6.36
C HIS A 138 10.55 -13.84 -5.32
N ALA A 139 9.43 -13.27 -4.85
CA ALA A 139 9.45 -12.22 -3.84
C ALA A 139 10.03 -12.71 -2.50
N LEU A 140 9.70 -13.94 -2.08
CA LEU A 140 10.22 -14.55 -0.85
C LEU A 140 11.71 -14.92 -1.00
N ALA A 141 12.10 -15.50 -2.12
CA ALA A 141 13.51 -15.78 -2.42
C ALA A 141 14.37 -14.50 -2.47
N ALA A 142 13.81 -13.39 -2.96
CA ALA A 142 14.48 -12.09 -2.90
C ALA A 142 14.66 -11.59 -1.45
N LYS A 143 13.70 -11.86 -0.55
CA LYS A 143 13.85 -11.54 0.89
C LYS A 143 14.88 -12.44 1.56
N LEU A 144 14.92 -13.72 1.24
CA LEU A 144 15.99 -14.60 1.73
C LEU A 144 17.37 -14.08 1.31
N ARG A 145 17.53 -13.63 0.06
CA ARG A 145 18.80 -13.08 -0.43
C ARG A 145 19.17 -11.77 0.28
N LEU A 146 18.17 -10.94 0.60
CA LEU A 146 18.36 -9.75 1.40
C LEU A 146 18.82 -10.08 2.83
N LEU A 147 18.16 -11.05 3.48
CA LEU A 147 18.50 -11.50 4.82
C LEU A 147 19.90 -12.12 4.87
N SER A 148 20.25 -12.96 3.90
CA SER A 148 21.56 -13.60 3.82
C SER A 148 22.67 -12.56 3.68
N GLY A 149 22.48 -11.54 2.82
CA GLY A 149 23.41 -10.43 2.70
C GLY A 149 23.54 -9.64 4.00
N PHE A 150 22.42 -9.29 4.64
CA PHE A 150 22.42 -8.60 5.93
C PHE A 150 23.17 -9.39 7.02
N GLY A 151 22.91 -10.70 7.14
CA GLY A 151 23.59 -11.56 8.11
C GLY A 151 25.10 -11.63 7.88
N ALA A 152 25.53 -11.83 6.63
CA ALA A 152 26.96 -11.96 6.31
C ALA A 152 27.71 -10.62 6.42
N THR A 153 27.07 -9.50 6.07
CA THR A 153 27.76 -8.19 5.94
C THR A 153 27.51 -7.23 7.09
N THR A 154 26.27 -7.14 7.57
CA THR A 154 25.88 -6.16 8.59
C THR A 154 26.01 -6.73 9.99
N LEU A 155 25.56 -7.99 10.18
CA LEU A 155 25.81 -8.70 11.44
C LEU A 155 27.23 -9.25 11.53
N GLY A 156 27.84 -9.57 10.38
CA GLY A 156 29.20 -10.15 10.33
C GLY A 156 29.28 -11.57 10.91
N ASP A 157 28.17 -12.30 10.94
CA ASP A 157 28.14 -13.64 11.52
C ASP A 157 28.64 -14.68 10.50
N ALA A 158 29.66 -15.44 10.90
CA ALA A 158 30.33 -16.42 10.04
C ALA A 158 29.37 -17.49 9.49
N ARG A 159 28.33 -17.84 10.26
CA ARG A 159 27.32 -18.84 9.90
C ARG A 159 26.49 -18.39 8.69
N CYS A 160 26.38 -17.08 8.47
CA CYS A 160 25.63 -16.51 7.34
C CYS A 160 26.43 -16.47 6.03
N ILE A 161 27.76 -16.68 6.06
CA ILE A 161 28.63 -16.56 4.88
C ILE A 161 28.31 -17.65 3.84
N PRO A 162 28.22 -18.96 4.18
CA PRO A 162 27.86 -19.98 3.21
C PRO A 162 26.46 -19.75 2.63
N PHE A 163 25.50 -19.38 3.47
CA PHE A 163 24.14 -19.07 3.05
C PHE A 163 24.08 -17.91 2.05
N ALA A 164 24.80 -16.81 2.31
CA ALA A 164 24.89 -15.68 1.40
C ALA A 164 25.54 -16.07 0.06
N HIS A 165 26.56 -16.92 0.09
CA HIS A 165 27.20 -17.44 -1.11
C HIS A 165 26.22 -18.27 -1.97
N ILE A 166 25.53 -19.24 -1.35
CA ILE A 166 24.53 -20.08 -2.04
C ILE A 166 23.43 -19.21 -2.65
N MET A 167 22.87 -18.28 -1.88
CA MET A 167 21.84 -17.36 -2.37
C MET A 167 22.34 -16.50 -3.54
N ARG A 168 23.61 -16.10 -3.61
CA ARG A 168 24.14 -15.34 -4.76
C ARG A 168 24.19 -16.19 -6.04
N THR A 169 24.46 -17.48 -5.91
CA THR A 169 24.61 -18.40 -7.04
C THR A 169 23.26 -18.90 -7.56
N LEU A 170 22.29 -19.15 -6.67
CA LEU A 170 20.96 -19.63 -7.07
C LEU A 170 20.23 -18.69 -8.04
N ARG A 171 19.47 -19.28 -8.96
CA ARG A 171 18.62 -18.57 -9.92
C ARG A 171 17.17 -19.02 -9.69
N PHE A 172 16.30 -18.04 -9.50
CA PHE A 172 14.88 -18.27 -9.26
C PHE A 172 14.10 -17.79 -10.48
N PRO A 173 13.22 -18.62 -11.07
CA PRO A 173 12.30 -18.17 -12.10
C PRO A 173 11.54 -16.91 -11.66
N ALA A 174 11.28 -16.03 -12.62
CA ALA A 174 10.47 -14.82 -12.41
C ALA A 174 9.19 -14.95 -13.22
N ALA A 175 8.09 -14.46 -12.66
CA ALA A 175 6.82 -14.44 -13.38
C ALA A 175 6.94 -13.48 -14.57
N GLN A 176 6.41 -13.89 -15.73
CA GLN A 176 6.34 -12.99 -16.88
C GLN A 176 5.46 -11.78 -16.56
N ALA A 177 5.87 -10.62 -17.06
CA ALA A 177 5.11 -9.40 -16.88
C ALA A 177 3.77 -9.52 -17.61
N ARG A 178 2.66 -9.29 -16.91
CA ARG A 178 1.34 -9.22 -17.52
C ARG A 178 1.20 -7.92 -18.32
N LEU A 179 0.94 -8.04 -19.62
CA LEU A 179 0.80 -6.94 -20.57
C LEU A 179 -0.61 -6.89 -21.17
N VAL A 180 -1.64 -6.82 -20.33
CA VAL A 180 -3.02 -6.64 -20.82
C VAL A 180 -3.38 -5.15 -20.72
N PRO A 181 -3.73 -4.47 -21.83
CA PRO A 181 -4.13 -3.07 -21.79
C PRO A 181 -5.58 -2.92 -21.30
N MET A 182 -5.88 -1.78 -20.68
CA MET A 182 -7.27 -1.35 -20.49
C MET A 182 -7.80 -0.77 -21.81
N THR A 183 -8.98 -1.19 -22.25
CA THR A 183 -9.66 -0.63 -23.44
C THR A 183 -10.71 0.40 -23.04
N ALA A 184 -11.12 1.24 -23.99
CA ALA A 184 -12.19 2.22 -23.77
C ALA A 184 -13.51 1.53 -23.40
N ASP A 185 -13.82 0.39 -24.03
CA ASP A 185 -15.04 -0.37 -23.75
C ASP A 185 -15.07 -0.90 -22.32
N TYR A 186 -13.95 -1.41 -21.81
CA TYR A 186 -13.84 -1.85 -20.42
C TYR A 186 -13.96 -0.68 -19.43
N ALA A 187 -13.34 0.46 -19.73
CA ALA A 187 -13.48 1.66 -18.91
C ALA A 187 -14.94 2.12 -18.85
N THR A 188 -15.62 2.19 -19.99
CA THR A 188 -17.04 2.54 -20.10
C THR A 188 -17.94 1.55 -19.36
N ALA A 189 -17.70 0.24 -19.51
CA ALA A 189 -18.47 -0.80 -18.83
C ALA A 189 -18.35 -0.69 -17.29
N VAL A 190 -17.14 -0.45 -16.78
CA VAL A 190 -16.90 -0.23 -15.35
C VAL A 190 -17.59 1.04 -14.86
N ARG A 191 -17.48 2.16 -15.60
CA ARG A 191 -18.12 3.44 -15.23
C ARG A 191 -19.64 3.29 -15.15
N ARG A 192 -20.27 2.72 -16.18
CA ARG A 192 -21.71 2.46 -16.21
C ARG A 192 -22.14 1.59 -15.03
N LYS A 193 -21.46 0.46 -14.81
CA LYS A 193 -21.81 -0.45 -13.72
C LYS A 193 -21.61 0.16 -12.34
N ALA A 194 -20.60 1.00 -12.16
CA ALA A 194 -20.36 1.72 -10.92
C ALA A 194 -21.53 2.66 -10.57
N HIS A 195 -22.09 3.37 -11.55
CA HIS A 195 -23.32 4.15 -11.35
C HIS A 195 -24.53 3.29 -10.99
N GLU A 196 -24.76 2.20 -11.72
CA GLU A 196 -25.88 1.29 -11.46
C GLU A 196 -25.91 0.73 -10.02
N ILE A 197 -24.74 0.58 -9.39
CA ILE A 197 -24.63 0.07 -8.01
C ILE A 197 -24.37 1.17 -6.96
N GLY A 198 -24.48 2.45 -7.36
CA GLY A 198 -24.38 3.59 -6.44
C GLY A 198 -22.96 3.96 -6.00
N TRP A 199 -21.93 3.65 -6.78
CA TRP A 199 -20.52 4.01 -6.50
C TRP A 199 -19.92 4.95 -7.57
N PRO A 200 -20.50 6.16 -7.77
CA PRO A 200 -20.06 7.10 -8.80
C PRO A 200 -18.58 7.53 -8.66
N SER A 201 -18.01 7.54 -7.45
CA SER A 201 -16.59 7.90 -7.27
C SER A 201 -15.64 6.89 -7.92
N ILE A 202 -16.05 5.61 -8.03
CA ILE A 202 -15.29 4.60 -8.78
C ILE A 202 -15.36 4.88 -10.28
N ALA A 203 -16.51 5.35 -10.79
CA ALA A 203 -16.65 5.74 -12.19
C ALA A 203 -15.75 6.94 -12.53
N LEU A 204 -15.79 8.00 -11.73
CA LEU A 204 -14.92 9.17 -11.89
C LEU A 204 -13.42 8.79 -11.82
N ALA A 205 -13.04 7.98 -10.83
CA ALA A 205 -11.66 7.49 -10.72
C ALA A 205 -11.23 6.68 -11.94
N GLN A 206 -12.11 5.80 -12.45
CA GLN A 206 -11.82 5.00 -13.65
C GLN A 206 -11.65 5.88 -14.90
N ALA A 207 -12.47 6.92 -15.07
CA ALA A 207 -12.35 7.89 -16.16
C ALA A 207 -11.00 8.62 -16.12
N ILE A 208 -10.67 9.23 -14.98
CA ILE A 208 -9.41 9.97 -14.78
C ILE A 208 -8.20 9.05 -15.00
N GLN A 209 -8.21 7.85 -14.41
CA GLN A 209 -7.11 6.91 -14.55
C GLN A 209 -6.90 6.47 -16.00
N PHE A 210 -7.99 6.23 -16.74
CA PHE A 210 -7.93 5.76 -18.12
C PHE A 210 -7.41 6.84 -19.06
N GLU A 211 -8.01 8.04 -19.04
CA GLU A 211 -7.67 9.10 -20.00
C GLU A 211 -6.31 9.74 -19.71
N LEU A 212 -5.92 9.86 -18.42
CA LEU A 212 -4.63 10.43 -18.02
C LEU A 212 -3.54 9.38 -17.78
N LYS A 213 -3.85 8.09 -17.93
CA LYS A 213 -2.93 6.96 -17.68
C LYS A 213 -2.28 6.99 -16.29
N LEU A 214 -3.01 7.49 -15.29
CA LEU A 214 -2.50 7.67 -13.94
C LEU A 214 -2.55 6.36 -13.13
N ARG A 215 -1.65 6.23 -12.16
CA ARG A 215 -1.72 5.15 -11.17
C ARG A 215 -2.87 5.42 -10.22
N GLN A 216 -3.45 4.35 -9.69
CA GLN A 216 -4.50 4.43 -8.66
C GLN A 216 -4.14 5.38 -7.52
N VAL A 217 -2.91 5.29 -6.98
CA VAL A 217 -2.46 6.13 -5.86
C VAL A 217 -2.37 7.62 -6.19
N ASP A 218 -2.16 7.98 -7.46
CA ASP A 218 -2.10 9.39 -7.87
C ASP A 218 -3.51 9.99 -8.03
N VAL A 219 -4.53 9.14 -8.19
CA VAL A 219 -5.94 9.57 -8.32
C VAL A 219 -6.64 9.53 -6.96
N ILE A 220 -6.66 8.37 -6.31
CA ILE A 220 -7.40 8.18 -5.04
C ILE A 220 -6.60 8.58 -3.80
N GLY A 221 -5.28 8.74 -3.95
CA GLY A 221 -4.35 8.97 -2.85
C GLY A 221 -3.94 7.72 -2.07
N GLU A 222 -3.32 7.96 -0.92
CA GLU A 222 -2.99 6.92 0.05
C GLU A 222 -3.06 7.43 1.49
N TRP A 223 -3.49 6.55 2.38
CA TRP A 223 -3.40 6.74 3.82
C TRP A 223 -2.02 6.33 4.30
N ILE A 224 -1.37 7.20 5.07
CA ILE A 224 -0.05 7.01 5.66
C ILE A 224 -0.09 7.33 7.16
N PRO A 225 0.80 6.78 7.99
CA PRO A 225 0.82 7.09 9.42
C PRO A 225 1.07 8.57 9.69
N LEU A 226 0.56 9.08 10.82
CA LEU A 226 0.80 10.47 11.23
C LEU A 226 2.29 10.80 11.41
N SER A 227 3.10 9.81 11.78
CA SER A 227 4.55 9.92 11.96
C SER A 227 5.32 10.19 10.65
N ASP A 228 4.70 9.99 9.48
CA ASP A 228 5.33 10.34 8.20
C ASP A 228 5.46 11.88 8.10
N PRO A 229 6.56 12.44 7.58
CA PRO A 229 6.74 13.90 7.53
C PRO A 229 5.84 14.62 6.51
N THR A 230 5.15 13.90 5.62
CA THR A 230 4.35 14.53 4.56
C THR A 230 3.15 15.30 5.15
N PRO A 231 2.97 16.60 4.85
CA PRO A 231 1.86 17.37 5.39
C PRO A 231 0.51 16.91 4.80
N SER A 232 -0.54 16.94 5.62
CA SER A 232 -1.92 16.73 5.17
C SER A 232 -2.92 17.35 6.14
N THR A 233 -4.03 17.84 5.60
CA THR A 233 -5.18 18.35 6.34
C THR A 233 -6.26 17.29 6.60
N ILE A 234 -6.19 16.14 5.93
CA ILE A 234 -7.18 15.07 6.06
C ILE A 234 -6.58 13.96 6.91
N VAL A 235 -7.10 13.82 8.12
CA VAL A 235 -6.62 12.89 9.15
C VAL A 235 -7.77 11.98 9.59
N TRP A 236 -7.46 10.71 9.80
CA TRP A 236 -8.40 9.75 10.38
C TRP A 236 -7.67 8.73 11.26
N GLY A 237 -8.04 8.66 12.54
CA GLY A 237 -7.34 7.81 13.50
C GLY A 237 -5.87 8.18 13.60
N ASN A 238 -4.99 7.18 13.40
CA ASN A 238 -3.53 7.39 13.41
C ASN A 238 -2.92 7.52 12.00
N GLU A 239 -3.75 7.84 11.01
CA GLU A 239 -3.36 8.00 9.61
C GLU A 239 -3.79 9.34 9.05
N LYS A 240 -3.12 9.77 7.99
CA LYS A 240 -3.45 10.94 7.19
C LYS A 240 -3.45 10.60 5.71
N TRP A 241 -4.29 11.27 4.96
CA TRP A 241 -4.47 11.03 3.54
C TRP A 241 -3.61 11.98 2.70
N VAL A 242 -2.86 11.46 1.72
CA VAL A 242 -1.97 12.24 0.87
C VAL A 242 -2.09 11.83 -0.60
N ARG A 243 -1.53 12.67 -1.50
CA ARG A 243 -1.26 12.38 -2.92
C ARG A 243 -2.44 12.17 -3.87
N GLY A 244 -3.68 12.06 -3.38
CA GLY A 244 -4.83 11.97 -4.27
C GLY A 244 -5.29 13.34 -4.74
N LEU A 245 -6.06 13.34 -5.81
CA LEU A 245 -6.58 14.56 -6.43
C LEU A 245 -7.62 15.21 -5.52
N ARG A 246 -7.61 16.54 -5.49
CA ARG A 246 -8.54 17.35 -4.71
C ARG A 246 -9.36 18.25 -5.62
N TRP A 247 -10.57 18.57 -5.19
CA TRP A 247 -11.39 19.56 -5.89
C TRP A 247 -10.73 20.94 -5.93
N SER A 248 -9.94 21.28 -4.91
CA SER A 248 -9.12 22.50 -4.87
C SER A 248 -8.01 22.55 -5.93
N ASP A 249 -7.72 21.42 -6.58
CA ASP A 249 -6.71 21.35 -7.63
C ASP A 249 -7.28 21.73 -9.01
N VAL A 250 -8.61 21.91 -9.12
CA VAL A 250 -9.34 22.34 -10.32
C VAL A 250 -9.70 23.81 -10.19
N ASP A 251 -9.40 24.60 -11.23
CA ASP A 251 -9.79 26.00 -11.30
C ASP A 251 -11.15 26.22 -12.01
N ASP A 252 -11.61 27.47 -12.03
CA ASP A 252 -12.88 27.87 -12.68
C ASP A 252 -12.92 27.58 -14.19
N LYS A 253 -11.77 27.31 -14.83
CA LYS A 253 -11.64 26.96 -16.25
C LYS A 253 -11.54 25.45 -16.46
N LEU A 254 -11.81 24.65 -15.42
CA LEU A 254 -11.68 23.20 -15.42
C LEU A 254 -10.25 22.73 -15.74
N ILE A 255 -9.25 23.51 -15.34
CA ILE A 255 -7.85 23.10 -15.43
C ILE A 255 -7.43 22.43 -14.13
N LEU A 256 -7.10 21.15 -14.20
CA LEU A 256 -6.60 20.34 -13.10
C LEU A 256 -5.07 20.45 -12.98
N ARG A 257 -4.57 20.90 -11.83
CA ARG A 257 -3.13 21.04 -11.53
C ARG A 257 -2.71 20.17 -10.37
N PHE A 258 -1.84 19.19 -10.63
CA PHE A 258 -1.42 18.23 -9.61
C PHE A 258 0.01 17.76 -9.85
N THR A 259 0.60 17.07 -8.86
CA THR A 259 1.96 16.53 -8.96
C THR A 259 1.96 15.04 -8.69
N THR A 260 2.54 14.26 -9.61
CA THR A 260 2.78 12.83 -9.41
C THR A 260 4.22 12.55 -9.06
N VAL A 261 4.48 11.37 -8.50
CA VAL A 261 5.84 10.95 -8.10
C VAL A 261 6.23 9.66 -8.81
N ASP A 262 7.21 9.70 -9.70
CA ASP A 262 7.61 8.51 -10.46
C ASP A 262 8.30 7.44 -9.60
N LYS A 263 8.71 6.33 -10.23
CA LYS A 263 9.40 5.24 -9.54
C LYS A 263 10.76 5.64 -8.95
N VAL A 264 11.40 6.67 -9.52
CA VAL A 264 12.70 7.20 -9.09
C VAL A 264 12.52 8.38 -8.11
N LYS A 265 11.29 8.60 -7.62
CA LYS A 265 10.92 9.66 -6.66
C LYS A 265 11.01 11.08 -7.22
N ARG A 266 11.00 11.25 -8.55
CA ARG A 266 10.91 12.59 -9.17
C ARG A 266 9.49 13.09 -9.10
N LYS A 267 9.32 14.36 -8.71
CA LYS A 267 8.06 15.07 -8.75
C LYS A 267 7.81 15.55 -10.18
N ILE A 268 6.66 15.19 -10.74
CA ILE A 268 6.26 15.56 -12.10
C ILE A 268 4.98 16.39 -11.97
N PRO A 269 5.03 17.71 -12.19
CA PRO A 269 3.83 18.53 -12.23
C PRO A 269 3.03 18.24 -13.51
N HIS A 270 1.71 18.33 -13.42
CA HIS A 270 0.76 18.16 -14.50
C HIS A 270 -0.21 19.32 -14.50
N GLU A 271 -0.51 19.84 -15.68
CA GLU A 271 -1.59 20.79 -15.93
C GLU A 271 -2.43 20.23 -17.08
N VAL A 272 -3.69 19.93 -16.78
CA VAL A 272 -4.58 19.17 -17.66
C VAL A 272 -5.90 19.90 -17.80
N ASP A 273 -6.29 20.15 -19.04
CA ASP A 273 -7.59 20.69 -19.39
C ASP A 273 -8.64 19.56 -19.37
N LEU A 274 -9.51 19.55 -18.37
CA LEU A 274 -10.53 18.52 -18.21
C LEU A 274 -11.58 18.57 -19.33
N THR A 275 -11.73 19.69 -20.05
CA THR A 275 -12.68 19.80 -21.15
C THR A 275 -12.34 18.91 -22.35
N LYS A 276 -11.09 18.43 -22.40
CA LYS A 276 -10.59 17.53 -23.45
C LYS A 276 -10.73 16.04 -23.09
N LEU A 277 -11.28 15.75 -21.91
CA LEU A 277 -11.39 14.41 -21.34
C LEU A 277 -12.86 13.98 -21.34
N PRO A 278 -13.39 13.42 -22.44
CA PRO A 278 -14.82 13.13 -22.58
C PRO A 278 -15.35 12.21 -21.49
N MET A 279 -14.58 11.17 -21.07
CA MET A 279 -15.05 10.30 -20.00
C MET A 279 -15.09 11.04 -18.66
N VAL A 280 -14.15 11.94 -18.38
CA VAL A 280 -14.18 12.74 -17.15
C VAL A 280 -15.33 13.74 -17.18
N LEU A 281 -15.55 14.45 -18.29
CA LEU A 281 -16.66 15.40 -18.44
C LEU A 281 -18.02 14.75 -18.19
N GLU A 282 -18.28 13.60 -18.81
CA GLU A 282 -19.51 12.82 -18.59
C GLU A 282 -19.72 12.45 -17.11
N GLU A 283 -18.65 12.30 -16.33
CA GLU A 283 -18.74 12.04 -14.88
C GLU A 283 -18.95 13.32 -14.07
N LEU A 284 -18.35 14.44 -14.49
CA LEU A 284 -18.54 15.74 -13.86
C LEU A 284 -19.96 16.28 -14.05
N GLU A 285 -20.56 16.07 -15.23
CA GLU A 285 -21.94 16.48 -15.53
C GLU A 285 -22.99 15.76 -14.67
N LYS A 286 -22.66 14.58 -14.15
CA LYS A 286 -23.54 13.81 -13.25
C LYS A 286 -23.48 14.30 -11.80
N LEU A 287 -22.54 15.18 -11.46
CA LEU A 287 -22.47 15.75 -10.12
C LEU A 287 -23.57 16.80 -9.95
N PRO A 288 -24.28 16.81 -8.81
CA PRO A 288 -25.31 17.82 -8.56
C PRO A 288 -24.72 19.23 -8.49
N ALA A 289 -23.49 19.35 -7.97
CA ALA A 289 -22.69 20.56 -7.96
C ALA A 289 -21.21 20.17 -7.87
N MET A 290 -20.32 20.98 -8.45
CA MET A 290 -18.89 20.78 -8.31
C MET A 290 -18.43 21.22 -6.91
N PRO A 291 -17.85 20.32 -6.10
CA PRO A 291 -17.33 20.71 -4.80
C PRO A 291 -16.14 21.67 -4.96
N THR A 292 -15.95 22.56 -3.99
CA THR A 292 -14.84 23.52 -4.00
C THR A 292 -13.58 23.01 -3.31
N SER A 293 -13.70 21.97 -2.48
CA SER A 293 -12.59 21.44 -1.69
C SER A 293 -12.78 19.97 -1.34
N GLY A 294 -11.72 19.36 -0.81
CA GLY A 294 -11.72 17.96 -0.39
C GLY A 294 -11.26 16.99 -1.49
N PRO A 295 -11.19 15.68 -1.19
CA PRO A 295 -10.78 14.64 -2.13
C PRO A 295 -11.80 14.49 -3.26
N MET A 296 -11.31 14.31 -4.50
CA MET A 296 -12.21 14.01 -5.63
C MET A 296 -12.84 12.63 -5.51
N ILE A 297 -12.11 11.65 -4.97
CA ILE A 297 -12.53 10.26 -4.91
C ILE A 297 -12.75 9.85 -3.45
N ILE A 298 -14.01 9.74 -3.05
CA ILE A 298 -14.44 9.33 -1.71
C ILE A 298 -15.21 8.01 -1.73
N CYS A 299 -15.26 7.32 -0.60
CA CYS A 299 -16.07 6.14 -0.40
C CYS A 299 -17.45 6.54 0.08
N GLU A 300 -18.45 6.25 -0.72
CA GLU A 300 -19.86 6.64 -0.52
C GLU A 300 -20.47 6.11 0.79
N ALA A 301 -19.87 5.06 1.37
CA ALA A 301 -20.34 4.50 2.64
C ALA A 301 -19.89 5.28 3.88
N ASN A 302 -18.87 6.13 3.78
CA ASN A 302 -18.29 6.81 4.96
C ASN A 302 -17.72 8.20 4.67
N ASP A 303 -17.92 8.70 3.46
CA ASP A 303 -17.47 10.01 2.95
C ASP A 303 -15.96 10.28 3.11
N ARG A 304 -15.15 9.22 3.16
CA ARG A 304 -13.69 9.33 3.28
C ARG A 304 -12.99 8.92 2.02
N PRO A 305 -11.79 9.46 1.74
CA PRO A 305 -10.96 8.94 0.67
C PRO A 305 -10.78 7.43 0.78
N TYR A 306 -10.91 6.74 -0.34
CA TYR A 306 -10.73 5.29 -0.38
C TYR A 306 -9.34 4.87 0.12
N SER A 307 -9.27 3.79 0.89
CA SER A 307 -8.01 3.07 1.08
C SER A 307 -7.63 2.34 -0.21
N GLY A 308 -6.33 2.17 -0.46
CA GLY A 308 -5.84 1.51 -1.66
C GLY A 308 -6.32 0.08 -1.83
N ASN A 309 -6.53 -0.65 -0.72
CA ASN A 309 -7.03 -2.02 -0.74
C ASN A 309 -8.54 -2.06 -0.96
N GLU A 310 -9.28 -1.18 -0.27
CA GLU A 310 -10.74 -1.10 -0.39
C GLU A 310 -11.16 -0.70 -1.80
N PHE A 311 -10.49 0.29 -2.39
CA PHE A 311 -10.75 0.69 -3.77
C PHE A 311 -10.53 -0.48 -4.74
N ARG A 312 -9.43 -1.22 -4.61
CA ARG A 312 -9.16 -2.38 -5.49
C ARG A 312 -10.21 -3.46 -5.34
N ARG A 313 -10.67 -3.72 -4.11
CA ARG A 313 -11.73 -4.68 -3.82
C ARG A 313 -13.05 -4.26 -4.48
N LYS A 314 -13.50 -3.03 -4.24
CA LYS A 314 -14.75 -2.53 -4.83
C LYS A 314 -14.67 -2.41 -6.35
N TRP A 315 -13.56 -1.90 -6.89
CA TRP A 315 -13.33 -1.85 -8.33
C TRP A 315 -13.42 -3.25 -8.95
N ARG A 316 -12.85 -4.28 -8.30
CA ARG A 316 -12.99 -5.67 -8.76
C ARG A 316 -14.44 -6.13 -8.76
N LEU A 317 -15.20 -5.82 -7.72
CA LEU A 317 -16.61 -6.16 -7.64
C LEU A 317 -17.39 -5.50 -8.80
N VAL A 318 -17.13 -4.24 -9.08
CA VAL A 318 -17.71 -3.52 -10.23
C VAL A 318 -17.32 -4.20 -11.54
N ALA A 319 -16.03 -4.46 -11.75
CA ALA A 319 -15.51 -5.08 -12.97
C ALA A 319 -16.15 -6.45 -13.21
N ASN A 320 -16.27 -7.29 -12.19
CA ASN A 320 -16.90 -8.60 -12.29
C ASN A 320 -18.39 -8.48 -12.64
N LYS A 321 -19.12 -7.56 -12.00
CA LYS A 321 -20.53 -7.28 -12.34
C LYS A 321 -20.71 -6.66 -13.74
N ALA A 322 -19.68 -6.01 -14.26
CA ALA A 322 -19.63 -5.47 -15.62
C ALA A 322 -19.18 -6.51 -16.66
N GLY A 323 -18.84 -7.73 -16.25
CA GLY A 323 -18.43 -8.82 -17.15
C GLY A 323 -16.99 -8.73 -17.64
N LEU A 324 -16.12 -7.96 -16.96
CA LEU A 324 -14.71 -7.87 -17.35
C LEU A 324 -13.98 -9.19 -17.03
N PRO A 325 -13.06 -9.63 -17.91
CA PRO A 325 -12.20 -10.77 -17.62
C PRO A 325 -11.35 -10.57 -16.35
N ASP A 326 -11.12 -11.65 -15.60
CA ASP A 326 -10.34 -11.64 -14.35
C ASP A 326 -8.90 -11.13 -14.52
N ASN A 327 -8.34 -11.31 -15.71
CA ASN A 327 -7.00 -10.88 -16.02
C ASN A 327 -6.89 -9.34 -16.20
N ILE A 328 -7.98 -8.59 -16.40
CA ILE A 328 -8.01 -7.13 -16.47
C ILE A 328 -8.02 -6.55 -15.05
N ARG A 329 -7.15 -5.58 -14.74
CA ARG A 329 -7.04 -4.96 -13.41
C ARG A 329 -7.05 -3.43 -13.51
N ASN A 330 -7.46 -2.76 -12.43
CA ASN A 330 -7.40 -1.29 -12.34
C ASN A 330 -6.01 -0.70 -12.66
N ALA A 331 -4.94 -1.43 -12.38
CA ALA A 331 -3.58 -0.98 -12.67
C ALA A 331 -3.25 -0.91 -14.17
N ASP A 332 -4.06 -1.52 -15.04
CA ASP A 332 -3.81 -1.58 -16.49
C ASP A 332 -4.16 -0.28 -17.22
N ASN A 333 -4.83 0.66 -16.55
CA ASN A 333 -5.08 2.00 -17.07
C ASN A 333 -3.81 2.71 -17.56
N ILE A 334 -2.65 2.47 -16.93
CA ILE A 334 -1.36 3.06 -17.33
C ILE A 334 -0.91 2.56 -18.71
N ARG A 335 -1.39 1.38 -19.11
CA ARG A 335 -1.10 0.74 -20.40
C ARG A 335 -2.26 0.86 -21.37
N ALA A 336 -3.26 1.69 -21.06
CA ALA A 336 -4.36 1.93 -21.96
C ALA A 336 -3.83 2.43 -23.31
N GLU A 337 -4.38 1.85 -24.38
CA GLU A 337 -4.26 2.38 -25.72
C GLU A 337 -5.08 3.67 -25.75
N ALA A 338 -4.45 4.81 -25.44
CA ALA A 338 -5.12 6.09 -25.62
C ALA A 338 -5.19 6.43 -27.12
N ARG A 339 -6.22 7.21 -27.50
CA ARG A 339 -6.26 7.96 -28.76
C ARG A 339 -4.96 8.76 -28.97
N PRO A 340 -4.54 9.04 -30.22
CA PRO A 340 -3.24 9.65 -30.50
C PRO A 340 -3.12 11.07 -29.91
N SER A 341 -1.91 11.37 -29.40
CA SER A 341 -1.35 12.62 -28.86
C SER A 341 -1.67 13.01 -27.39
N GLN A 342 -0.94 12.40 -26.44
CA GLN A 342 -0.77 12.95 -25.08
C GLN A 342 -0.04 14.32 -25.08
N GLU A 343 0.71 14.64 -26.14
CA GLU A 343 1.39 15.92 -26.33
C GLU A 343 0.42 17.12 -26.45
N ALA A 344 -0.87 16.90 -26.73
CA ALA A 344 -1.88 17.96 -26.86
C ALA A 344 -2.69 18.23 -25.57
N LEU A 345 -2.52 17.39 -24.53
CA LEU A 345 -3.30 17.43 -23.29
C LEU A 345 -2.55 18.01 -22.09
N VAL A 346 -1.22 17.95 -22.10
CA VAL A 346 -0.37 18.50 -21.03
C VAL A 346 0.15 19.86 -21.50
N LEU A 347 -0.32 20.94 -20.86
CA LEU A 347 0.20 22.27 -21.18
C LEU A 347 1.67 22.38 -20.72
N PRO A 348 2.56 23.02 -21.51
CA PRO A 348 3.92 23.29 -21.05
C PRO A 348 3.86 24.09 -19.76
N TRP A 349 4.57 23.63 -18.72
CA TRP A 349 4.68 24.36 -17.47
C TRP A 349 5.39 25.70 -17.73
N GLN A 350 4.62 26.77 -17.87
CA GLN A 350 5.15 28.12 -18.01
C GLN A 350 5.50 28.64 -16.61
N ASN A 351 6.80 28.61 -16.31
CA ASN A 351 7.39 29.37 -15.23
C ASN A 351 7.00 30.86 -15.41
N LYS A 352 5.99 31.34 -14.69
CA LYS A 352 5.88 32.79 -14.45
C LYS A 352 6.94 33.16 -13.43
N THR A 353 8.16 33.38 -13.91
CA THR A 353 9.12 34.25 -13.22
C THR A 353 8.47 35.62 -13.15
N ALA A 354 7.99 35.99 -11.96
CA ALA A 354 7.60 37.36 -11.65
C ALA A 354 8.86 38.23 -11.75
N GLY A 355 8.79 39.25 -12.61
CA GLY A 355 9.61 40.46 -12.52
C GLY A 355 8.97 41.48 -11.60
#